data_AF-A0A7S0V637-F1
#
_entry.id   AF-A0A7S0V637-F1
#
_cell.length_a   1.000
_cell.length_b   1.000
_cell.length_c   1.000
_cell.angle_alpha   90.00
_cell.angle_beta   90.00
_cell.angle_gamma   90.00
#
_symmetry.space_group_name_H-M   'P 1'
#
loop_
_entity.id
_entity.type
_entity.pdbx_description
1 polymer ?
#
loop_
_entity_poly.entity_id
_entity_poly.type
_entity_poly.pdbx_seq_one_letter_code
_entity_poly.pdbx_strand_id
1 'polypeptide(L)'
;QFGRFFFRFPNGEAGLDVYNRITGFIETLRRRHHRRDCCIVVVTHGLTLRLFLMRFFQWTVEQFEATTSPPHCGIALMRLDPSGERYRLTPQTLDMIGAGNAPSTTAIGRSMLRKAYVNAFLSY
;
A
#
# COMPACT_ATOMS: atom_id res chain seq x y z
N GLN A 1 -20.59 10.04 8.67
CA GLN A 1 -19.30 10.12 9.39
C GLN A 1 -18.19 9.77 8.39
N PHE A 2 -17.12 10.55 8.29
CA PHE A 2 -16.03 10.26 7.34
C PHE A 2 -15.02 9.29 7.95
N GLY A 3 -14.60 8.30 7.18
CA GLY A 3 -13.53 7.38 7.52
C GLY A 3 -12.16 8.05 7.58
N ARG A 4 -11.19 7.42 8.25
CA ARG A 4 -9.85 7.99 8.50
C ARG A 4 -9.08 8.28 7.21
N PHE A 5 -9.44 7.61 6.12
CA PHE A 5 -8.84 7.83 4.80
C PHE A 5 -9.22 9.20 4.19
N PHE A 6 -10.48 9.62 4.34
CA PHE A 6 -11.01 10.86 3.77
C PHE A 6 -11.01 12.04 4.74
N PHE A 7 -10.89 11.78 6.05
CA PHE A 7 -10.88 12.84 7.05
C PHE A 7 -9.65 13.73 6.91
N ARG A 8 -9.88 15.04 6.82
CA ARG A 8 -8.83 16.08 6.79
C ARG A 8 -8.90 16.90 8.07
N PHE A 9 -7.80 16.95 8.82
CA PHE A 9 -7.69 17.86 9.97
C PHE A 9 -7.62 19.32 9.51
N PRO A 10 -8.09 20.29 10.31
CA PRO A 10 -7.84 21.71 10.05
C PRO A 10 -6.33 21.96 9.91
N ASN A 11 -5.91 22.51 8.77
CA ASN A 11 -4.49 22.68 8.38
C ASN A 11 -3.65 21.39 8.26
N GLY A 12 -4.29 20.23 8.28
CA GLY A 12 -3.64 18.93 8.11
C GLY A 12 -3.92 18.30 6.76
N GLU A 13 -3.29 17.16 6.50
CA GLU A 13 -3.50 16.36 5.30
C GLU A 13 -4.52 15.25 5.52
N ALA A 14 -5.23 14.86 4.46
CA ALA A 14 -6.04 13.65 4.44
C ALA A 14 -5.19 12.42 4.08
N GLY A 15 -5.65 11.22 4.45
CA GLY A 15 -5.03 9.97 4.00
C GLY A 15 -4.96 9.87 2.47
N LEU A 16 -5.98 10.39 1.78
CA LEU A 16 -6.02 10.51 0.32
C LEU A 16 -4.86 11.35 -0.26
N ASP A 17 -4.48 12.46 0.39
CA ASP A 17 -3.39 13.31 -0.08
C ASP A 17 -2.05 12.55 -0.05
N VAL A 18 -1.83 11.79 1.03
CA VAL A 18 -0.65 10.93 1.19
C VAL A 18 -0.68 9.76 0.20
N TYR A 19 -1.84 9.13 -0.01
CA TYR A 19 -2.04 8.06 -0.99
C TYR A 19 -1.66 8.49 -2.42
N ASN A 20 -2.04 9.72 -2.81
CA ASN A 20 -1.69 10.26 -4.11
C ASN A 20 -0.17 10.39 -4.28
N ARG A 21 0.55 10.88 -3.26
CA ARG A 21 2.03 10.98 -3.32
C ARG A 21 2.72 9.62 -3.35
N ILE A 22 2.17 8.62 -2.67
CA ILE A 22 2.68 7.25 -2.69
C ILE A 22 2.65 6.66 -4.10
N THR A 23 1.68 7.05 -4.93
CA THR A 23 1.61 6.59 -6.33
C THR A 23 2.87 6.97 -7.11
N GLY A 24 3.27 8.24 -7.06
CA GLY A 24 4.49 8.70 -7.73
C GLY A 24 5.78 8.11 -7.13
N PHE A 25 5.76 7.83 -5.82
CA PHE A 25 6.86 7.13 -5.15
C PHE A 25 7.03 5.69 -5.67
N ILE A 26 5.94 4.92 -5.78
CA ILE A 26 5.95 3.55 -6.31
C ILE A 26 6.45 3.51 -7.75
N GLU A 27 6.03 4.45 -8.60
CA GLU A 27 6.54 4.57 -9.98
C GLU A 27 8.05 4.81 -10.01
N THR A 28 8.53 5.66 -9.10
CA THR A 28 9.97 5.94 -8.97
C THR A 28 10.74 4.71 -8.49
N LEU A 29 10.22 3.99 -7.49
CA LEU A 29 10.79 2.72 -7.04
C LEU A 29 10.87 1.71 -8.18
N ARG A 30 9.78 1.52 -8.93
CA ARG A 30 9.73 0.57 -10.04
C ARG A 30 10.73 0.89 -11.15
N ARG A 31 10.91 2.18 -11.49
CA ARG A 31 11.93 2.60 -12.47
C ARG A 31 13.35 2.37 -11.97
N ARG A 32 13.60 2.59 -10.69
CA ARG A 32 14.92 2.39 -10.07
C ARG A 32 15.22 0.92 -9.76
N HIS A 33 14.20 0.07 -9.61
CA HIS A 33 14.33 -1.36 -9.37
C HIS A 33 14.50 -2.14 -10.69
N HIS A 34 15.64 -1.96 -11.35
CA HIS A 34 15.98 -2.64 -12.60
C HIS A 34 16.87 -3.88 -12.38
N ARG A 35 17.48 -4.02 -11.20
CA ARG A 35 18.34 -5.16 -10.85
C ARG A 35 17.53 -6.19 -10.06
N ARG A 36 17.51 -7.44 -10.54
CA ARG A 36 16.77 -8.54 -9.90
C ARG A 36 17.37 -8.99 -8.56
N ASP A 37 18.64 -8.67 -8.32
CA ASP A 37 19.37 -9.08 -7.12
C ASP A 37 19.51 -7.95 -6.09
N CYS A 38 18.49 -7.10 -5.94
CA CYS A 38 18.51 -6.05 -4.93
C CYS A 38 17.28 -6.07 -4.03
N CYS A 39 17.50 -5.90 -2.73
CA CYS A 39 16.44 -5.67 -1.75
C CYS A 39 16.20 -4.16 -1.62
N ILE A 40 14.94 -3.73 -1.62
CA ILE A 40 14.56 -2.34 -1.35
C ILE A 40 14.08 -2.25 0.09
N VAL A 41 14.68 -1.34 0.85
CA VAL A 41 14.24 -0.98 2.20
C VAL A 41 13.61 0.41 2.16
N VAL A 42 12.38 0.52 2.64
CA VAL A 42 11.66 1.79 2.78
C VAL A 42 11.41 2.04 4.26
N VAL A 43 11.94 3.15 4.78
CA VAL A 43 11.71 3.57 6.17
C VAL A 43 10.65 4.66 6.17
N THR A 44 9.59 4.47 6.96
CA THR A 44 8.43 5.38 6.97
C THR A 44 7.63 5.31 8.27
N HIS A 45 6.56 6.10 8.37
CA HIS A 45 5.64 6.12 9.50
C HIS A 45 4.52 5.10 9.35
N GLY A 46 3.88 4.69 10.45
CA GLY A 46 2.86 3.63 10.46
C GLY A 46 1.68 3.89 9.50
N LEU A 47 1.18 5.13 9.44
CA LEU A 47 0.10 5.49 8.50
C LEU A 47 0.58 5.40 7.04
N THR A 48 1.76 5.95 6.75
CA THR A 48 2.34 5.93 5.41
C THR A 48 2.64 4.51 4.94
N LEU A 49 3.09 3.61 5.83
CA LEU A 49 3.26 2.20 5.51
C LEU A 49 1.93 1.56 5.10
N ARG A 50 0.86 1.77 5.86
CA ARG A 50 -0.46 1.21 5.54
C ARG A 50 -0.99 1.73 4.21
N LEU A 51 -0.83 3.02 3.95
CA LEU A 51 -1.22 3.63 2.67
C LEU A 51 -0.33 3.15 1.52
N PHE A 52 0.95 2.86 1.79
CA PHE A 52 1.84 2.23 0.82
C PHE A 52 1.35 0.85 0.45
N LEU A 53 1.01 0.02 1.43
CA LEU A 53 0.45 -1.32 1.20
C LEU A 53 -0.90 -1.26 0.50
N MET A 54 -1.80 -0.36 0.91
CA MET A 54 -3.07 -0.13 0.23
C MET A 54 -2.84 0.22 -1.25
N ARG A 55 -1.95 1.18 -1.53
CA ARG A 55 -1.65 1.58 -2.90
C ARG A 55 -0.92 0.50 -3.68
N PHE A 56 -0.07 -0.28 -3.04
CA PHE A 56 0.67 -1.35 -3.70
C PHE A 56 -0.26 -2.50 -4.07
N PHE A 57 -1.02 -3.02 -3.11
CA PHE A 57 -1.89 -4.19 -3.27
C PHE A 57 -3.30 -3.87 -3.79
N GLN A 58 -3.60 -2.59 -4.08
CA GLN A 58 -4.91 -2.11 -4.50
C GLN A 58 -6.01 -2.45 -3.49
N TRP A 59 -5.74 -2.28 -2.20
CA TRP A 59 -6.76 -2.49 -1.18
C TRP A 59 -7.88 -1.46 -1.28
N THR A 60 -9.10 -1.90 -0.99
CA THR A 60 -10.24 -0.99 -0.84
C THR A 60 -10.07 -0.13 0.43
N VAL A 61 -10.89 0.91 0.55
CA VAL A 61 -10.87 1.76 1.75
C VAL A 61 -11.25 0.94 2.98
N GLU A 62 -12.24 0.06 2.87
CA GLU A 62 -12.71 -0.82 3.95
C GLU A 62 -11.59 -1.76 4.42
N GLN A 63 -10.85 -2.34 3.48
CA GLN A 63 -9.69 -3.18 3.77
C GLN A 63 -8.59 -2.39 4.46
N PHE A 64 -8.31 -1.17 3.99
CA PHE A 64 -7.34 -0.28 4.65
C PHE A 64 -7.78 0.10 6.07
N GLU A 65 -9.05 0.43 6.27
CA GLU A 65 -9.57 0.83 7.58
C GLU A 65 -9.59 -0.33 8.58
N ALA A 66 -9.76 -1.57 8.11
CA ALA A 66 -9.60 -2.77 8.93
C ALA A 66 -8.16 -3.01 9.42
N THR A 67 -7.15 -2.40 8.79
CA THR A 67 -5.77 -2.52 9.24
C THR A 67 -5.46 -1.63 10.46
N THR A 68 -4.45 -2.03 11.21
CA THR A 68 -3.89 -1.28 12.35
C THR A 68 -2.49 -0.77 12.02
N SER A 69 -2.06 0.29 12.73
CA SER A 69 -0.68 0.73 12.61
C SER A 69 0.26 -0.32 13.21
N PRO A 70 1.39 -0.62 12.56
CA PRO A 70 2.38 -1.52 13.14
C PRO A 70 2.96 -0.93 14.45
N PRO A 71 3.55 -1.76 15.31
CA PRO A 71 4.34 -1.27 16.45
C PRO A 71 5.55 -0.46 15.98
N HIS A 72 6.15 0.30 16.90
CA HIS A 72 7.41 1.00 16.62
C HIS A 72 8.46 0.03 16.11
N CYS A 73 9.17 0.43 15.05
CA CYS A 73 10.17 -0.39 14.37
C CYS A 73 9.63 -1.72 13.79
N GLY A 74 8.32 -1.85 13.61
CA GLY A 74 7.71 -3.01 12.94
C GLY A 74 8.18 -3.13 11.49
N ILE A 75 8.45 -4.37 11.05
CA ILE A 75 8.95 -4.66 9.71
C ILE A 75 7.86 -5.35 8.89
N ALA A 76 7.41 -4.70 7.83
CA ALA A 76 6.56 -5.31 6.81
C ALA A 76 7.44 -5.91 5.71
N LEU A 77 7.27 -7.21 5.44
CA LEU A 77 8.03 -7.93 4.43
C LEU A 77 7.16 -8.30 3.23
N MET A 78 7.58 -7.82 2.06
CA MET A 78 7.01 -8.18 0.77
C MET A 78 7.99 -9.11 0.05
N ARG A 79 7.54 -10.32 -0.29
CA ARG A 79 8.34 -11.31 -1.02
C ARG A 79 7.88 -11.40 -2.46
N LEU A 80 8.83 -11.42 -3.38
CA LEU A 80 8.54 -11.71 -4.77
C LEU A 80 8.23 -13.21 -4.92
N ASP A 81 7.15 -13.51 -5.62
CA ASP A 81 6.78 -14.87 -6.02
C ASP A 81 7.93 -15.54 -6.80
N PRO A 82 8.06 -16.88 -6.77
CA PRO A 82 9.01 -17.59 -7.63
C PRO A 82 8.83 -17.33 -9.13
N SER A 83 7.61 -16.94 -9.56
CA SER A 83 7.36 -16.53 -10.95
C SER A 83 7.99 -15.19 -11.32
N GLY A 84 8.37 -14.39 -10.32
CA GLY A 84 8.91 -13.04 -10.51
C GLY A 84 7.88 -11.97 -10.86
N GLU A 85 6.58 -12.30 -10.83
CA GLU A 85 5.53 -11.42 -11.35
C GLU A 85 4.71 -10.71 -10.28
N ARG A 86 4.62 -11.29 -9.09
CA ARG A 86 3.76 -10.79 -8.02
C ARG A 86 4.57 -10.64 -6.75
N TYR A 87 4.12 -9.75 -5.89
CA TYR A 87 4.60 -9.68 -4.52
C TYR A 87 3.53 -10.22 -3.59
N ARG A 88 3.98 -10.82 -2.50
CA ARG A 88 3.16 -11.33 -1.41
C ARG A 88 3.61 -10.80 -0.06
N LEU A 89 2.65 -10.40 0.77
CA LEU A 89 2.92 -10.11 2.19
C LEU A 89 3.12 -11.42 2.96
N THR A 90 4.08 -11.42 3.89
CA THR A 90 4.25 -12.57 4.77
C THR A 90 3.11 -12.66 5.80
N PRO A 91 2.79 -13.87 6.30
CA PRO A 91 1.81 -14.03 7.37
C PRO A 91 2.09 -13.13 8.59
N GLN A 92 3.35 -13.04 9.00
CA GLN A 92 3.77 -12.17 10.11
C GLN A 92 3.44 -10.69 9.85
N THR A 93 3.56 -10.24 8.59
CA THR A 93 3.23 -8.88 8.21
C THR A 93 1.72 -8.66 8.24
N LEU A 94 0.93 -9.62 7.75
CA LEU A 94 -0.53 -9.55 7.76
C LEU A 94 -1.07 -9.49 9.20
N ASP A 95 -0.53 -10.33 10.09
CA ASP A 95 -0.91 -10.35 11.51
C ASP A 95 -0.54 -9.03 12.19
N MET A 96 0.68 -8.53 11.95
CA MET A 96 1.17 -7.28 12.56
C MET A 96 0.28 -6.07 12.25
N ILE A 97 -0.27 -6.00 11.05
CA ILE A 97 -1.11 -4.87 10.62
C ILE A 97 -2.61 -5.19 10.65
N GLY A 98 -3.01 -6.37 11.16
CA GLY A 98 -4.42 -6.79 11.19
C GLY A 98 -5.07 -6.96 9.81
N ALA A 99 -4.29 -7.29 8.77
CA ALA A 99 -4.76 -7.40 7.38
C ALA A 99 -5.26 -8.82 7.00
N GLY A 100 -5.78 -9.60 7.95
CA GLY A 100 -6.17 -11.01 7.72
C GLY A 100 -7.16 -11.21 6.56
N ASN A 101 -8.00 -10.21 6.28
CA ASN A 101 -9.00 -10.25 5.20
C ASN A 101 -8.59 -9.49 3.92
N ALA A 102 -7.43 -8.83 3.91
CA ALA A 102 -6.98 -8.03 2.78
C ALA A 102 -6.18 -8.90 1.78
N PRO A 103 -6.31 -8.66 0.47
CA PRO A 103 -5.59 -9.42 -0.53
C PRO A 103 -4.08 -9.21 -0.36
N SER A 104 -3.38 -10.29 -0.05
CA SER A 104 -1.94 -10.25 0.24
C SER A 104 -1.06 -10.35 -1.00
N THR A 105 -1.65 -10.50 -2.18
CA THR A 105 -0.94 -10.70 -3.45
C THR A 105 -1.37 -9.65 -4.47
N THR A 106 -0.41 -9.04 -5.17
CA THR A 106 -0.71 -8.21 -6.35
C THR A 106 0.27 -8.51 -7.47
N ALA A 107 -0.23 -8.62 -8.70
CA ALA A 107 0.61 -8.70 -9.88
C ALA A 107 1.21 -7.33 -10.21
N ILE A 108 2.50 -7.30 -10.48
CA ILE A 108 3.16 -6.13 -11.07
C ILE A 108 2.77 -6.08 -12.56
N GLY A 109 1.48 -5.90 -12.84
CA GLY A 109 0.94 -5.86 -14.19
C GLY A 109 1.25 -4.53 -14.85
N ARG A 110 1.82 -4.56 -16.06
CA ARG A 110 2.32 -3.42 -16.86
C ARG A 110 1.30 -2.30 -17.18
N SER A 111 0.08 -2.34 -16.66
CA SER A 111 -1.03 -1.40 -16.96
C SER A 111 -1.70 -0.74 -15.74
N MET A 112 -1.15 -0.89 -14.53
CA MET A 112 -1.83 -0.62 -13.26
C MET A 112 -1.92 0.86 -12.82
N LEU A 113 -2.30 1.77 -13.73
CA LEU A 113 -2.67 3.16 -13.40
C LEU A 113 -4.08 3.54 -13.87
N ARG A 114 -4.64 2.89 -14.90
CA ARG A 114 -5.92 3.33 -15.48
C ARG A 114 -7.19 2.87 -14.77
N LYS A 115 -7.18 1.75 -14.04
CA LYS A 115 -8.42 1.22 -13.40
C LYS A 115 -8.66 1.69 -11.96
N ALA A 116 -7.60 1.99 -11.21
CA ALA A 116 -7.73 2.39 -9.79
C ALA A 116 -8.27 3.83 -9.63
N TYR A 117 -8.00 4.72 -10.59
CA TYR A 117 -8.52 6.09 -10.57
C TYR A 117 -10.04 6.15 -10.81
N VAL A 118 -10.59 5.21 -11.58
CA VAL A 118 -12.01 5.27 -12.00
C VAL A 118 -12.93 4.64 -10.94
N ASN A 119 -12.53 3.54 -10.30
CA ASN A 119 -13.42 2.85 -9.34
C ASN A 119 -13.45 3.50 -7.95
N ALA A 120 -12.41 4.23 -7.55
CA ALA A 120 -12.41 4.97 -6.28
C ALA A 120 -13.29 6.25 -6.34
N PHE A 121 -13.57 6.77 -7.54
CA PHE A 121 -14.33 8.00 -7.75
C PHE A 121 -15.82 7.77 -8.06
N LEU A 122 -16.21 6.56 -8.47
CA LEU A 122 -17.59 6.24 -8.88
C LEU A 122 -18.40 5.49 -7.82
N SER A 123 -17.84 5.30 -6.62
CA SER A 123 -18.52 4.62 -5.50
C SER A 123 -19.02 5.60 -4.41
N TYR A 124 -19.08 6.90 -4.73
CA TYR A 124 -19.65 7.96 -3.89
C TYR A 124 -20.64 8.80 -4.69
#